data_AF-A0A8J8PPB9-F1
#
_entry.id   AF-A0A8J8PPB9-F1
#
_cell.length_a   1.000
_cell.length_b   1.000
_cell.length_c   1.000
_cell.angle_alpha   90.00
_cell.angle_beta   90.00
_cell.angle_gamma   90.00
#
_symmetry.space_group_name_H-M   'P 1'
#
loop_
_entity.id
_entity.type
_entity.pdbx_description
1 polymer ?
#
loop_
_entity_poly.entity_id
_entity_poly.type
_entity_poly.pdbx_seq_one_letter_code
_entity_poly.pdbx_strand_id
1 'polypeptide(L)'
;LASYIFGIISIISSIILFVGAMLFDSILLIISFIVLMIGSSFFAYFGVWMSEVYPVNFKATGTNITLFLGRLIGGGFGVTLVLLMPFGLGRDLAISTIISSFLVLVSATQIPETVKRQL
;
A
#
# COMPACT_ATOMS: atom_id res chain seq x y z
N LEU A 1 -5.53 2.28 -14.57
CA LEU A 1 -5.82 0.81 -14.58
C LEU A 1 -4.91 -0.01 -13.65
N ALA A 2 -3.58 0.13 -13.74
CA ALA A 2 -2.63 -0.69 -12.97
C ALA A 2 -2.81 -0.57 -11.44
N SER A 3 -3.15 0.62 -10.94
CA SER A 3 -3.45 0.88 -9.52
C SER A 3 -4.56 -0.01 -8.97
N TYR A 4 -5.62 -0.26 -9.75
CA TYR A 4 -6.72 -1.15 -9.34
C TYR A 4 -6.28 -2.62 -9.28
N ILE A 5 -5.43 -3.06 -10.21
CA ILE A 5 -4.88 -4.43 -10.22
C ILE A 5 -4.03 -4.66 -8.97
N PHE A 6 -3.13 -3.72 -8.64
CA PHE A 6 -2.32 -3.81 -7.42
C PHE A 6 -3.19 -3.72 -6.15
N GLY A 7 -4.24 -2.90 -6.14
CA GLY A 7 -5.20 -2.84 -5.04
C GLY A 7 -5.93 -4.17 -4.80
N ILE A 8 -6.39 -4.84 -5.87
CA ILE A 8 -7.04 -6.14 -5.79
C ILE A 8 -6.08 -7.22 -5.29
N ILE A 9 -4.85 -7.26 -5.83
CA ILE A 9 -3.80 -8.19 -5.38
C ILE A 9 -3.50 -7.99 -3.89
N SER A 10 -3.40 -6.73 -3.45
CA SER A 10 -3.17 -6.37 -2.05
C SER A 10 -4.30 -6.83 -1.13
N ILE A 11 -5.57 -6.65 -1.54
CA ILE A 11 -6.72 -7.17 -0.80
C ILE A 11 -6.66 -8.69 -0.67
N ILE A 12 -6.48 -9.40 -1.79
CA ILE A 12 -6.43 -10.87 -1.81
C ILE A 12 -5.30 -11.37 -0.89
N SER A 13 -4.12 -10.77 -1.00
CA SER A 13 -2.97 -11.12 -0.18
C SER A 13 -3.21 -10.87 1.31
N SER A 14 -3.86 -9.74 1.66
CA SER A 14 -4.18 -9.40 3.04
C SER A 14 -5.23 -10.36 3.65
N ILE A 15 -6.20 -10.81 2.86
CA ILE A 15 -7.19 -11.83 3.28
C ILE A 15 -6.49 -13.18 3.53
N ILE A 16 -5.58 -13.60 2.63
CA ILE A 16 -4.80 -14.83 2.81
C ILE A 16 -3.95 -14.74 4.09
N LEU A 17 -3.34 -13.58 4.36
CA LEU A 17 -2.56 -13.35 5.58
C LEU A 17 -3.44 -13.43 6.84
N PHE A 18 -4.65 -12.85 6.79
CA PHE A 18 -5.62 -12.93 7.89
C PHE A 18 -6.02 -14.39 8.19
N VAL A 19 -6.37 -15.15 7.14
CA VAL A 19 -6.76 -16.56 7.26
C VAL A 19 -5.60 -17.41 7.77
N GLY A 20 -4.39 -17.22 7.23
CA GLY A 20 -3.18 -17.89 7.70
C GLY A 20 -2.86 -17.59 9.16
N ALA A 21 -3.04 -16.34 9.59
CA ALA A 21 -2.87 -15.91 10.98
C ALA A 21 -3.98 -16.42 11.92
N MET A 22 -5.18 -16.73 11.40
CA MET A 22 -6.26 -17.32 12.19
C MET A 22 -6.06 -18.82 12.40
N LEU A 23 -5.61 -19.53 11.35
CA LEU A 23 -5.41 -20.99 11.33
C LEU A 23 -4.04 -21.43 11.85
N PHE A 24 -3.12 -20.50 12.11
CA PHE A 24 -1.72 -20.77 12.45
C PHE A 24 -0.99 -21.63 11.39
N ASP A 25 -1.36 -21.46 10.11
CA ASP A 25 -0.77 -22.21 9.01
C ASP A 25 0.42 -21.44 8.40
N SER A 26 1.62 -21.99 8.59
CA SER A 26 2.87 -21.43 8.10
C SER A 26 2.92 -21.33 6.57
N ILE A 27 2.27 -22.24 5.82
CA ILE A 27 2.32 -22.24 4.35
C ILE A 27 1.54 -21.05 3.80
N LEU A 28 0.33 -20.83 4.31
CA LEU A 28 -0.51 -19.68 3.95
C LEU A 28 0.18 -18.36 4.27
N LEU A 29 0.85 -18.27 5.43
CA LEU A 29 1.62 -17.10 5.81
C LEU A 29 2.77 -16.82 4.82
N ILE A 30 3.57 -17.83 4.47
CA ILE A 30 4.69 -17.67 3.52
C ILE A 30 4.18 -17.20 2.15
N ILE A 31 3.12 -17.84 1.63
CA ILE A 31 2.53 -17.47 0.34
C ILE A 31 2.03 -16.03 0.39
N SER A 32 1.36 -15.62 1.47
CA SER A 32 0.87 -14.25 1.61
C SER A 32 2.00 -13.22 1.56
N PHE A 33 3.12 -13.48 2.24
CA PHE A 33 4.31 -12.61 2.20
C PHE A 33 4.89 -12.51 0.79
N ILE A 34 5.00 -13.62 0.06
CA ILE A 34 5.52 -13.60 -1.32
C ILE A 34 4.62 -12.72 -2.20
N VAL A 35 3.29 -12.87 -2.09
CA VAL A 35 2.36 -12.05 -2.87
C VAL A 35 2.43 -10.57 -2.48
N LEU A 36 2.56 -10.25 -1.17
CA LEU A 36 2.78 -8.87 -0.71
C LEU A 36 4.08 -8.28 -1.29
N MET A 37 5.15 -9.05 -1.32
CA MET A 37 6.43 -8.62 -1.89
C MET A 37 6.31 -8.33 -3.40
N ILE A 38 5.57 -9.15 -4.14
CA ILE A 38 5.27 -8.87 -5.55
C ILE A 38 4.43 -7.58 -5.67
N GLY A 39 3.41 -7.42 -4.84
CA GLY A 39 2.58 -6.20 -4.82
C GLY A 39 3.37 -4.93 -4.48
N SER A 40 4.44 -5.04 -3.69
CA SER A 40 5.31 -3.91 -3.33
C SER A 40 5.99 -3.24 -4.53
N SER A 41 6.08 -3.92 -5.68
CA SER A 41 6.56 -3.34 -6.94
C SER A 41 5.78 -2.09 -7.38
N PHE A 42 4.53 -1.91 -6.90
CA PHE A 42 3.76 -0.68 -7.07
C PHE A 42 4.51 0.58 -6.60
N PHE A 43 5.34 0.49 -5.54
CA PHE A 43 6.10 1.62 -5.03
C PHE A 43 7.08 2.21 -6.05
N ALA A 44 7.60 1.40 -6.98
CA ALA A 44 8.49 1.87 -8.04
C ALA A 44 7.75 2.80 -9.02
N TYR A 45 6.48 2.50 -9.30
CA TYR A 45 5.64 3.32 -10.20
C TYR A 45 5.04 4.54 -9.50
N PHE A 46 4.74 4.43 -8.21
CA PHE A 46 4.09 5.48 -7.43
C PHE A 46 4.87 6.81 -7.44
N GLY A 47 6.20 6.76 -7.28
CA GLY A 47 7.03 7.96 -7.28
C GLY A 47 6.99 8.72 -8.61
N VAL A 48 7.02 7.99 -9.73
CA VAL A 48 6.90 8.58 -11.07
C VAL A 48 5.52 9.20 -11.25
N TRP A 49 4.46 8.47 -10.89
CA TRP A 49 3.09 8.95 -11.02
C TRP A 49 2.83 10.22 -10.23
N MET A 50 3.28 10.29 -8.97
CA MET A 50 3.14 11.52 -8.17
C MET A 50 3.89 12.70 -8.78
N SER A 51 5.07 12.47 -9.38
CA SER A 51 5.79 13.55 -10.04
C SER A 51 5.00 14.14 -11.21
N GLU A 52 4.25 13.34 -11.97
CA GLU A 52 3.47 13.81 -13.12
C GLU A 52 2.20 14.58 -12.73
N VAL A 53 1.69 14.37 -11.52
CA VAL A 53 0.47 15.04 -11.04
C VAL A 53 0.74 16.50 -10.67
N TYR A 54 1.93 16.81 -10.15
CA TYR A 54 2.28 18.16 -9.69
C TYR A 54 2.78 19.05 -10.85
N PRO A 55 2.45 20.35 -10.86
CA PRO A 55 2.95 21.29 -11.86
C PRO A 55 4.48 21.47 -11.76
N VAL A 56 5.12 21.77 -12.88
CA VAL A 56 6.60 21.84 -13.01
C VAL A 56 7.24 22.71 -11.92
N ASN A 57 6.63 23.86 -11.58
CA ASN A 57 7.15 24.81 -10.60
C ASN A 57 7.21 24.26 -9.16
N PHE A 58 6.39 23.27 -8.82
CA PHE A 58 6.32 22.69 -7.46
C PHE A 58 6.53 21.17 -7.45
N LYS A 59 6.97 20.60 -8.59
CA LYS A 59 7.07 19.15 -8.80
C LYS A 59 7.92 18.45 -7.74
N ALA A 60 9.11 18.97 -7.48
CA ALA A 60 10.05 18.42 -6.51
C ALA A 60 9.50 18.50 -5.08
N THR A 61 8.96 19.66 -4.69
CA THR A 61 8.42 19.90 -3.35
C THR A 61 7.18 19.04 -3.08
N GLY A 62 6.22 19.00 -4.01
CA GLY A 62 5.00 18.21 -3.88
C GLY A 62 5.27 16.70 -3.79
N THR A 63 6.18 16.19 -4.63
CA THR A 63 6.57 14.77 -4.60
C THR A 63 7.26 14.41 -3.29
N ASN A 64 8.20 15.24 -2.82
CA ASN A 64 8.91 15.01 -1.56
C ASN A 64 7.98 15.06 -0.34
N ILE A 65 7.03 16.00 -0.29
CA ILE A 65 6.04 16.06 0.78
C ILE A 65 5.17 14.80 0.77
N THR A 66 4.70 14.37 -0.40
CA THR A 66 3.87 13.18 -0.54
C THR A 66 4.61 11.92 -0.07
N LEU A 67 5.87 11.75 -0.49
CA LEU A 67 6.71 10.62 -0.06
C LEU A 67 7.07 10.70 1.43
N PHE A 68 7.32 11.90 1.95
CA PHE A 68 7.62 12.10 3.36
C PHE A 68 6.42 11.73 4.24
N LEU A 69 5.22 12.21 3.92
CA LEU A 69 3.99 11.86 4.64
C LEU A 69 3.69 10.37 4.52
N GLY A 70 3.85 9.78 3.34
CA GLY A 70 3.69 8.34 3.15
C GLY A 70 4.64 7.51 4.03
N ARG A 71 5.91 7.93 4.15
CA ARG A 71 6.89 7.27 5.03
C ARG A 71 6.61 7.49 6.51
N LEU A 72 6.22 8.71 6.89
CA LEU A 72 5.94 9.07 8.27
C LEU A 72 4.72 8.31 8.79
N ILE A 73 3.62 8.31 8.03
CA ILE A 73 2.37 7.64 8.40
C ILE A 73 2.47 6.13 8.20
N GLY A 74 2.89 5.67 7.02
CA GLY A 74 2.91 4.24 6.69
C GLY A 74 4.06 3.48 7.36
N GLY A 75 5.28 4.02 7.28
CA GLY A 75 6.48 3.37 7.82
C GLY A 75 6.72 3.66 9.31
N GLY A 76 6.49 4.90 9.74
CA GLY A 76 6.65 5.29 11.14
C GLY A 76 5.47 4.81 11.98
N PHE A 77 4.34 5.52 11.88
CA PHE A 77 3.17 5.29 12.71
C PHE A 77 2.47 3.96 12.44
N GLY A 78 2.43 3.50 11.19
CA GLY A 78 1.78 2.25 10.80
C GLY A 78 2.35 1.04 11.53
N VAL A 79 3.68 0.96 11.65
CA VAL A 79 4.34 -0.14 12.38
C VAL A 79 4.07 -0.05 13.88
N THR A 80 4.06 1.17 14.45
CA THR A 80 3.74 1.35 15.87
C THR A 80 2.29 0.96 16.17
N LEU A 81 1.34 1.29 15.28
CA LEU A 81 -0.07 0.91 15.40
C LEU A 81 -0.25 -0.60 15.42
N VAL A 82 0.47 -1.33 14.57
CA VAL A 82 0.44 -2.81 14.55
C VAL A 82 0.90 -3.39 15.88
N LEU A 83 1.95 -2.83 16.48
CA LEU A 83 2.48 -3.32 17.77
C LEU A 83 1.60 -2.98 18.98
N LEU A 84 0.75 -1.95 18.87
CA LEU A 84 -0.14 -1.53 19.96
C LEU A 84 -1.46 -2.32 19.99
N MET A 85 -1.79 -3.06 18.92
CA MET A 85 -3.00 -3.89 18.88
C MET A 85 -2.79 -5.21 19.66
N PRO A 86 -3.82 -5.72 20.36
CA PRO A 86 -3.68 -6.87 21.25
C PRO A 86 -4.00 -8.23 20.58
N PHE A 87 -4.18 -8.30 19.25
CA PHE A 87 -4.70 -9.51 18.59
C PHE A 87 -3.62 -10.49 18.11
N GLY A 88 -2.35 -10.11 18.28
CA GLY A 88 -1.19 -10.90 17.92
C GLY A 88 -0.64 -10.50 16.55
N LEU A 89 0.68 -10.50 16.43
CA LEU A 89 1.43 -9.88 15.32
C LEU A 89 0.87 -10.20 13.92
N GLY A 90 0.54 -11.46 13.65
CA GLY A 90 0.00 -11.88 12.35
C GLY A 90 -1.37 -11.27 12.04
N ARG A 91 -2.26 -11.20 13.03
CA ARG A 91 -3.61 -10.63 12.86
C ARG A 91 -3.56 -9.11 12.81
N ASP A 92 -2.71 -8.51 13.63
CA ASP A 92 -2.49 -7.06 13.65
C ASP A 92 -1.91 -6.57 12.31
N LEU A 93 -0.97 -7.32 11.73
CA LEU A 93 -0.46 -7.09 10.37
C LEU A 93 -1.55 -7.27 9.31
N ALA A 94 -2.36 -8.33 9.38
CA ALA A 94 -3.46 -8.53 8.44
C ALA A 94 -4.47 -7.39 8.47
N ILE A 95 -4.89 -6.94 9.65
CA ILE A 95 -5.86 -5.87 9.80
C ILE A 95 -5.32 -4.56 9.24
N SER A 96 -4.08 -4.20 9.58
CA SER A 96 -3.44 -2.97 9.07
C SER A 96 -3.26 -2.98 7.55
N THR A 97 -2.91 -4.13 6.96
CA THR A 97 -2.76 -4.29 5.50
C THR A 97 -4.10 -4.26 4.77
N ILE A 98 -5.18 -4.81 5.35
CA ILE A 98 -6.54 -4.68 4.80
C ILE A 98 -6.97 -3.20 4.76
N ILE A 99 -6.83 -2.49 5.88
CA ILE A 99 -7.20 -1.07 5.98
C ILE A 99 -6.39 -0.24 4.97
N SER A 100 -5.08 -0.49 4.89
CA SER A 100 -4.19 0.20 3.95
C SER A 100 -4.56 -0.09 2.50
N SER A 101 -4.89 -1.33 2.15
CA SER A 101 -5.32 -1.72 0.80
C SER A 101 -6.61 -1.00 0.40
N PHE A 102 -7.55 -0.87 1.34
CA PHE A 102 -8.79 -0.15 1.10
C PHE A 102 -8.56 1.36 0.89
N LEU A 103 -7.72 1.97 1.72
CA LEU A 103 -7.33 3.38 1.58
C LEU A 103 -6.65 3.64 0.23
N VAL A 104 -5.77 2.73 -0.22
CA VAL A 104 -5.12 2.83 -1.53
C VAL A 104 -6.13 2.75 -2.67
N LEU A 105 -7.11 1.84 -2.60
CA LEU A 105 -8.17 1.74 -3.61
C LEU A 105 -9.03 3.00 -3.69
N VAL A 106 -9.46 3.52 -2.53
CA VAL A 106 -10.22 4.78 -2.49
C VAL A 106 -9.39 5.93 -3.04
N SER A 107 -8.13 6.05 -2.62
CA SER A 107 -7.22 7.11 -3.08
C SER A 107 -6.96 7.03 -4.58
N ALA A 108 -6.82 5.82 -5.13
CA ALA A 108 -6.60 5.60 -6.55
C ALA A 108 -7.76 6.09 -7.43
N THR A 109 -8.98 6.19 -6.91
CA THR A 109 -10.13 6.77 -7.64
C THR A 109 -10.09 8.29 -7.73
N GLN A 110 -9.40 8.95 -6.79
CA GLN A 110 -9.36 10.41 -6.69
C GLN A 110 -8.21 11.03 -7.49
N ILE A 111 -7.16 10.24 -7.79
CA ILE A 111 -5.97 10.73 -8.47
C ILE A 111 -6.16 10.58 -9.99
N PRO A 112 -5.97 11.65 -10.79
CA PRO A 112 -6.13 11.61 -12.23
C PRO A 112 -5.08 10.73 -12.91
N GLU A 113 -5.47 10.02 -13.97
CA GLU A 113 -4.57 9.22 -14.80
C GLU A 113 -3.77 10.16 -15.73
N THR A 114 -2.46 10.24 -15.54
CA THR A 114 -1.57 11.21 -16.22
C THR A 114 -1.04 10.72 -17.57
N VAL A 115 -1.21 9.44 -17.90
CA VAL A 115 -0.70 8.79 -19.14
C VAL A 115 -1.16 9.51 -20.42
N LYS A 116 -2.32 10.18 -20.41
CA LYS A 116 -2.86 10.91 -21.58
C LYS A 116 -2.60 12.42 -21.56
N ARG A 117 -1.97 12.95 -20.52
CA ARG A 117 -1.77 14.39 -20.33
C ARG A 117 -0.39 14.81 -20.83
N GLN A 118 -0.11 14.51 -22.10
CA GLN A 118 1.03 15.10 -22.81
C GLN A 118 0.58 16.43 -23.43
N LEU A 119 0.70 17.52 -22.66
CA LEU A 119 0.73 18.89 -23.17
C LEU A 119 1.96 19.58 -22.59
#